data_AF-A0A2M7N0U6-F1
#
_entry.id   AF-A0A2M7N0U6-F1
#
_cell.length_a   1.000
_cell.length_b   1.000
_cell.length_c   1.000
_cell.angle_alpha   90.00
_cell.angle_beta   90.00
_cell.angle_gamma   90.00
#
_symmetry.space_group_name_H-M   'P 1'
#
loop_
_entity.id
_entity.type
_entity.pdbx_description
1 polymer ?
#
loop_
_entity_poly.entity_id
_entity_poly.type
_entity_poly.pdbx_seq_one_letter_code
_entity_poly.pdbx_strand_id
1 'polypeptide(L)'
;MLFVYFWSNIIIEKRNQLYNWIGFSISAALCAYNHYFTLFSALIAAFFGLLLISRQHLKKYLLFCFFAIMLTLPHINIFIIQLSHGGLNWLPKPKNSFFITYLDFIFSFSCWLEIFFIILLITGVFLFLKNHSKNSKNNLRFTGLIWFLLPIITGFVYSMLGKPVLQYSALIFSVPFLFLATFSFFPLLKLRTNAVLVFLIFCFTIPSLVFGRQYYKFFYNQGYDAIAKNQIALLDSVKQPVSLLINGYEPFYLKYYTLKYHHKIPCNLYVFDMLNNIGFRNYILNLKTDYIAIAHVGVMPLQNYDIAQTEFPYFVKRSVGFGYEWYVFSKIPQKNSSRFYLESNNYFDKPLNDWSFSHANICKSPTDSTNDCYKFNEGEEWGPGLKGLLQKYNCCSHDFINISAKFYSENCKKDAVIVLTLTDKNDSLISWIGASSKDFYNAKNKWQTVNLAVRLTEIKLSTDSVYFNTYIWNVGKTPILLDDFCVRFEKGNPFIYAIISDF
;
A
#
# COMPACT_ATOMS: atom_id res chain seq x y z
N MET A 1 19.56 19.34 7.04
CA MET A 1 20.92 19.47 7.64
C MET A 1 21.55 20.82 7.40
N LEU A 2 21.62 21.33 6.17
CA LEU A 2 22.20 22.65 5.87
C LEU A 2 21.62 23.79 6.71
N PHE A 3 20.29 23.82 6.87
CA PHE A 3 19.61 24.78 7.76
C PHE A 3 20.10 24.71 9.20
N VAL A 4 20.20 23.50 9.75
CA VAL A 4 20.64 23.29 11.13
C VAL A 4 22.11 23.67 11.31
N TYR A 5 22.95 23.49 10.29
CA TYR A 5 24.35 23.93 10.31
C TYR A 5 24.47 25.46 10.46
N PHE A 6 23.75 26.23 9.64
CA PHE A 6 23.76 27.69 9.77
C PHE A 6 23.09 28.16 11.06
N TRP A 7 21.98 27.50 11.45
CA TRP A 7 21.31 27.75 12.72
C TRP A 7 22.25 27.52 13.90
N SER A 8 23.03 26.42 13.93
CA SER A 8 23.97 26.13 15.02
C SER A 8 25.13 27.11 15.04
N ASN A 9 25.63 27.55 13.88
CA ASN A 9 26.65 28.60 13.81
C ASN A 9 26.16 29.89 14.48
N ILE A 10 24.90 30.28 14.24
CA ILE A 10 24.32 31.51 14.81
C ILE A 10 24.02 31.34 16.31
N ILE A 11 23.34 30.26 16.69
CA ILE A 11 22.76 30.08 18.02
C ILE A 11 23.77 29.51 19.02
N ILE A 12 24.48 28.45 18.63
CA ILE A 12 25.37 27.70 19.52
C ILE A 12 26.78 28.31 19.49
N GLU A 13 27.35 28.43 18.30
CA GLU A 13 28.73 28.92 18.11
C GLU A 13 28.83 30.46 18.18
N LYS A 14 27.70 31.16 18.17
CA LYS A 14 27.60 32.63 18.21
C LYS A 14 28.42 33.34 17.12
N ARG A 15 28.54 32.70 15.95
CA ARG A 15 29.24 33.17 14.76
C ARG A 15 28.40 34.19 14.00
N ASN A 16 28.72 35.47 14.17
CA ASN A 16 27.91 36.59 13.65
C ASN A 16 28.21 36.99 12.19
N GLN A 17 29.01 36.23 11.44
CA GLN A 17 29.33 36.55 10.04
C GLN A 17 28.06 36.54 9.17
N LEU A 18 27.96 37.49 8.24
CA LEU A 18 26.77 37.68 7.40
C LEU A 18 26.38 36.43 6.60
N TYR A 19 27.36 35.66 6.11
CA TYR A 19 27.08 34.43 5.36
C TYR A 19 26.29 33.39 6.17
N ASN A 20 26.46 33.34 7.51
CA ASN A 20 25.68 32.42 8.34
C ASN A 20 24.20 32.81 8.36
N TRP A 21 23.92 34.11 8.42
CA TRP A 21 22.57 34.66 8.42
C TRP A 21 21.86 34.51 7.06
N ILE A 22 22.59 34.80 5.98
CA ILE A 22 22.10 34.58 4.62
C ILE A 22 21.86 33.08 4.40
N GLY A 23 22.83 32.24 4.75
CA GLY A 23 22.75 30.78 4.65
C GLY A 23 21.58 30.21 5.44
N PHE A 24 21.32 30.69 6.65
CA PHE A 24 20.15 30.34 7.47
C PHE A 24 18.84 30.60 6.73
N SER A 25 18.70 31.77 6.11
CA SER A 25 17.45 32.16 5.44
C SER A 25 17.23 31.41 4.12
N ILE A 26 18.29 31.28 3.32
CA ILE A 26 18.22 30.54 2.05
C ILE A 26 17.90 29.07 2.34
N SER A 27 18.58 28.45 3.30
CA SER A 27 18.33 27.05 3.64
C SER A 27 16.95 26.82 4.26
N ALA A 28 16.41 27.79 5.01
CA ALA A 28 15.02 27.76 5.48
C ALA A 28 14.02 27.81 4.31
N ALA A 29 14.25 28.70 3.33
CA ALA A 29 13.43 28.78 2.13
C ALA A 29 13.49 27.49 1.31
N LEU A 30 14.69 26.89 1.16
CA LEU A 30 14.86 25.59 0.50
C LEU A 30 14.10 24.47 1.21
N CYS A 31 13.97 24.51 2.55
CA CYS A 31 13.11 23.58 3.27
C CYS A 31 11.63 23.74 2.89
N ALA A 32 11.15 24.95 2.61
CA ALA A 32 9.80 25.19 2.11
C ALA A 32 9.60 24.68 0.68
N TYR A 33 10.57 24.89 -0.20
CA TYR A 33 10.53 24.46 -1.60
C TYR A 33 10.61 22.94 -1.77
N ASN A 34 11.24 22.25 -0.82
CA ASN A 34 11.42 20.80 -0.90
C ASN A 34 10.18 20.02 -0.45
N HIS A 35 9.69 20.26 0.78
CA HIS A 35 8.57 19.52 1.35
C HIS A 35 7.97 20.23 2.58
N TYR A 36 6.68 20.04 2.88
CA TYR A 36 6.08 20.67 4.07
C TYR A 36 6.57 20.09 5.39
N PHE A 37 6.90 18.79 5.44
CA PHE A 37 7.56 18.22 6.62
C PHE A 37 8.99 18.76 6.83
N THR A 38 9.75 19.09 5.76
CA THR A 38 11.02 19.83 5.92
C THR A 38 10.79 21.24 6.44
N LEU A 39 9.80 21.95 5.89
CA LEU A 39 9.41 23.28 6.37
C LEU A 39 9.02 23.24 7.84
N PHE A 40 8.16 22.30 8.23
CA PHE A 40 7.73 22.14 9.61
C PHE A 40 8.90 21.88 10.55
N SER A 41 9.84 21.02 10.14
CA SER A 41 11.07 20.76 10.90
C SER A 41 11.93 22.03 11.04
N ALA A 42 12.05 22.83 9.98
CA ALA A 42 12.75 24.12 10.01
C ALA A 42 12.04 25.14 10.91
N LEU A 43 10.70 25.19 10.91
CA LEU A 43 9.90 26.06 11.78
C LEU A 43 10.10 25.70 13.26
N ILE A 44 10.08 24.41 13.61
CA ILE A 44 10.36 23.93 14.97
C ILE A 44 11.75 24.40 15.42
N ALA A 45 12.76 24.16 14.59
CA ALA A 45 14.13 24.55 14.90
C ALA A 45 14.31 26.08 14.97
N ALA A 46 13.66 26.84 14.08
CA ALA A 46 13.65 28.31 14.14
C ALA A 46 12.99 28.83 15.43
N PHE A 47 11.87 28.23 15.83
CA PHE A 47 11.21 28.55 17.10
C PHE A 47 12.12 28.26 18.30
N PHE A 48 12.81 27.12 18.31
CA PHE A 48 13.84 26.85 19.32
C PHE A 48 14.97 27.89 19.30
N GLY A 49 15.33 28.40 18.13
CA GLY A 49 16.30 29.49 17.98
C GLY A 49 15.85 30.78 18.68
N LEU A 50 14.56 31.12 18.62
CA LEU A 50 14.00 32.28 19.33
C LEU A 50 14.14 32.17 20.85
N LEU A 51 14.03 30.95 21.39
CA LEU A 51 14.18 30.70 22.83
C LEU A 51 15.64 30.78 23.30
N LEU A 52 16.60 30.56 22.40
CA LEU A 52 18.02 30.42 22.72
C LEU A 52 18.89 31.63 22.30
N ILE A 53 18.44 32.46 21.37
CA ILE A 53 19.20 33.61 20.86
C ILE A 53 19.38 34.68 21.95
N SER A 54 20.54 35.35 21.95
CA SER A 54 20.76 36.50 22.84
C SER A 54 19.86 37.68 22.45
N ARG A 55 19.43 38.47 23.44
CA ARG A 55 18.60 39.67 23.22
C ARG A 55 19.22 40.66 22.21
N GLN A 56 20.56 40.74 22.17
CA GLN A 56 21.30 41.60 21.25
C GLN A 56 21.14 41.20 19.78
N HIS A 57 20.94 39.92 19.49
CA HIS A 57 20.78 39.41 18.13
C HIS A 57 19.34 39.08 17.75
N LEU A 58 18.37 39.23 18.67
CA LEU A 58 16.97 38.90 18.43
C LEU A 58 16.38 39.65 17.22
N LYS A 59 16.61 40.96 17.10
CA LYS A 59 16.11 41.75 15.95
C LYS A 59 16.69 41.24 14.63
N LYS A 60 17.98 40.94 14.61
CA LYS A 60 18.67 40.38 13.44
C LYS A 60 18.11 39.00 13.10
N TYR A 61 17.85 38.17 14.11
CA TYR A 61 17.23 36.86 13.93
C TYR A 61 15.85 36.95 13.28
N LEU A 62 14.97 37.80 13.82
CA LEU A 62 13.65 38.05 13.25
C LEU A 62 13.71 38.60 11.82
N LEU A 63 14.67 39.49 11.53
CA LEU A 63 14.88 40.02 10.18
C LEU A 63 15.23 38.90 9.17
N PHE A 64 16.12 37.97 9.54
CA PHE A 64 16.48 36.87 8.66
C PHE A 64 15.40 35.76 8.58
N CYS A 65 14.60 35.56 9.64
CA CYS A 65 13.36 34.78 9.54
C CYS A 65 12.38 35.42 8.53
N PHE A 66 12.20 36.74 8.59
CA PHE A 66 11.37 37.47 7.62
C PHE A 66 11.92 37.34 6.20
N PHE A 67 13.24 37.46 6.01
CA PHE A 67 13.87 37.25 4.70
C PHE A 67 13.62 35.84 4.16
N ALA A 68 13.67 34.80 5.02
CA ALA A 68 13.30 33.44 4.61
C ALA A 68 11.83 33.37 4.12
N ILE A 69 10.89 34.02 4.83
CA ILE A 69 9.48 34.07 4.40
C ILE A 69 9.34 34.79 3.06
N MET A 70 10.02 35.93 2.87
CA MET A 70 10.04 36.66 1.60
C MET A 70 10.52 35.79 0.44
N LEU A 71 11.59 35.02 0.66
CA LEU A 71 12.10 34.08 -0.34
C LEU A 71 11.10 32.98 -0.72
N THR A 72 10.13 32.66 0.15
CA THR A 72 9.09 31.64 -0.13
C THR A 72 7.80 32.19 -0.74
N LEU A 73 7.65 33.53 -0.82
CA LEU A 73 6.45 34.16 -1.36
C LEU A 73 6.05 33.67 -2.76
N PRO A 74 6.96 33.40 -3.71
CA PRO A 74 6.57 32.91 -5.04
C PRO A 74 5.74 31.61 -5.01
N HIS A 75 5.86 30.79 -3.95
CA HIS A 75 5.13 29.53 -3.81
C HIS A 75 3.97 29.57 -2.81
N ILE A 76 3.63 30.74 -2.24
CA ILE A 76 2.60 30.84 -1.21
C ILE A 76 1.22 30.36 -1.70
N ASN A 77 0.89 30.62 -2.98
CA ASN A 77 -0.38 30.18 -3.56
C ASN A 77 -0.50 28.65 -3.58
N ILE A 78 0.61 27.95 -3.91
CA ILE A 78 0.65 26.48 -3.90
C ILE A 78 0.45 25.97 -2.47
N PHE A 79 1.13 26.59 -1.49
CA PHE A 79 0.96 26.24 -0.09
C PHE A 79 -0.48 26.40 0.39
N ILE A 80 -1.13 27.53 0.07
CA ILE A 80 -2.52 27.81 0.46
C ILE A 80 -3.48 26.78 -0.18
N ILE A 81 -3.30 26.47 -1.47
CA ILE A 81 -4.12 25.47 -2.17
C ILE A 81 -3.92 24.09 -1.55
N GLN A 82 -2.69 23.68 -1.23
CA GLN A 82 -2.47 22.37 -0.63
C GLN A 82 -2.98 22.30 0.81
N LEU A 83 -2.88 23.39 1.57
CA LEU A 83 -3.44 23.49 2.91
C LEU A 83 -4.98 23.43 2.88
N SER A 84 -5.63 24.03 1.88
CA SER A 84 -7.10 24.01 1.75
C SER A 84 -7.66 22.62 1.43
N HIS A 85 -6.88 21.74 0.79
CA HIS A 85 -7.26 20.33 0.60
C HIS A 85 -7.36 19.56 1.94
N GLY A 86 -6.64 20.02 2.97
CA GLY A 86 -6.63 19.46 4.33
C GLY A 86 -5.90 18.13 4.48
N GLY A 87 -5.56 17.45 3.39
CA GLY A 87 -4.80 16.19 3.37
C GLY A 87 -5.08 15.36 2.11
N LEU A 88 -4.66 14.10 2.12
CA LEU A 88 -4.72 13.20 0.95
C LEU A 88 -5.96 12.29 1.05
N ASN A 89 -6.75 12.22 -0.02
CA ASN A 89 -7.98 11.40 -0.05
C ASN A 89 -7.70 9.90 -0.22
N TRP A 90 -6.54 9.54 -0.79
CA TRP A 90 -6.16 8.16 -1.10
C TRP A 90 -5.34 7.50 0.02
N LEU A 91 -4.90 8.27 1.02
CA LEU A 91 -4.03 7.78 2.08
C LEU A 91 -4.89 7.35 3.28
N PRO A 92 -4.76 6.11 3.78
CA PRO A 92 -5.52 5.67 4.95
C PRO A 92 -5.02 6.38 6.22
N LYS A 93 -5.89 6.45 7.24
CA LYS A 93 -5.50 6.91 8.57
C LYS A 93 -4.39 6.02 9.13
N PRO A 94 -3.36 6.58 9.80
CA PRO A 94 -2.29 5.79 10.39
C PRO A 94 -2.84 4.92 11.51
N LYS A 95 -2.30 3.70 11.65
CA LYS A 95 -2.60 2.79 12.77
C LYS A 95 -1.66 3.09 13.93
N ASN A 96 -2.02 2.65 15.15
CA ASN A 96 -1.13 2.79 16.32
C ASN A 96 0.21 2.05 16.14
N SER A 97 0.26 1.00 15.31
CA SER A 97 1.51 0.31 14.95
C SER A 97 2.47 1.16 14.13
N PHE A 98 2.05 2.33 13.64
CA PHE A 98 2.85 3.23 12.80
C PHE A 98 4.22 3.53 13.40
N PHE A 99 4.31 3.79 14.71
CA PHE A 99 5.58 4.16 15.35
C PHE A 99 6.62 3.04 15.28
N ILE A 100 6.19 1.79 15.46
CA ILE A 100 7.06 0.62 15.39
C ILE A 100 7.48 0.42 13.94
N THR A 101 6.51 0.33 13.02
CA THR A 101 6.78 0.13 11.59
C THR A 101 7.62 1.26 10.99
N TYR A 102 7.53 2.47 11.51
CA TYR A 102 8.37 3.59 11.09
C TYR A 102 9.81 3.44 11.57
N LEU A 103 10.04 2.92 12.78
CA LEU A 103 11.39 2.57 13.23
C LEU A 103 11.97 1.44 12.37
N ASP A 104 11.19 0.38 12.12
CA ASP A 104 11.59 -0.70 11.22
C ASP A 104 11.96 -0.13 9.84
N PHE A 105 11.15 0.79 9.30
CA PHE A 105 11.43 1.47 8.04
C PHE A 105 12.76 2.23 8.05
N ILE A 106 13.08 2.99 9.12
CA ILE A 106 14.37 3.70 9.25
C ILE A 106 15.53 2.71 9.18
N PHE A 107 15.38 1.53 9.79
CA PHE A 107 16.39 0.47 9.82
C PHE A 107 16.21 -0.56 8.70
N SER A 108 15.49 -0.21 7.63
CA SER A 108 15.31 -1.06 6.45
C SER A 108 14.74 -2.45 6.80
N PHE A 109 13.81 -2.52 7.75
CA PHE A 109 13.18 -3.74 8.26
C PHE A 109 14.20 -4.82 8.68
N SER A 110 15.36 -4.40 9.16
CA SER A 110 16.45 -5.31 9.54
C SER A 110 16.65 -5.31 11.05
N CYS A 111 16.27 -6.42 11.69
CA CYS A 111 16.47 -6.62 13.11
C CYS A 111 17.95 -6.46 13.52
N TRP A 112 18.90 -6.83 12.66
CA TRP A 112 20.34 -6.64 12.91
C TRP A 112 20.75 -5.18 12.99
N LEU A 113 20.18 -4.32 12.13
CA LEU A 113 20.43 -2.87 12.17
C LEU A 113 19.82 -2.24 13.42
N GLU A 114 18.62 -2.66 13.81
CA GLU A 114 17.97 -2.21 15.04
C GLU A 114 18.78 -2.61 16.28
N ILE A 115 19.21 -3.88 16.37
CA ILE A 115 20.07 -4.38 17.45
C ILE A 115 21.39 -3.59 17.49
N PHE A 116 22.03 -3.39 16.33
CA PHE A 116 23.27 -2.62 16.25
C PHE A 116 23.08 -1.17 16.74
N PHE A 117 21.98 -0.52 16.35
CA PHE A 117 21.64 0.82 16.81
C PHE A 117 21.37 0.87 18.32
N ILE A 118 20.67 -0.13 18.88
CA ILE A 118 20.43 -0.24 20.33
C ILE A 118 21.76 -0.41 21.07
N ILE A 119 22.67 -1.27 20.60
CA ILE A 119 24.01 -1.46 21.18
C ILE A 119 24.79 -0.14 21.14
N LEU A 120 24.72 0.60 20.03
CA LEU A 120 25.35 1.90 19.89
C LEU A 120 24.81 2.91 20.89
N LEU A 121 23.49 2.98 21.07
CA LEU A 121 22.84 3.86 22.04
C LEU A 121 23.27 3.50 23.48
N ILE A 122 23.21 2.23 23.86
CA ILE A 122 23.62 1.74 25.19
C ILE A 122 25.09 2.07 25.45
N THR A 123 25.96 1.82 24.47
CA THR A 123 27.40 2.13 24.57
C THR A 123 27.62 3.62 24.75
N GLY A 124 26.93 4.46 23.98
CA GLY A 124 27.00 5.91 24.11
C GLY A 124 26.58 6.37 25.50
N VAL A 125 25.45 5.88 26.01
CA VAL A 125 24.95 6.21 27.35
C VAL A 125 25.94 5.75 28.43
N PHE A 126 26.47 4.54 28.34
CA PHE A 126 27.47 4.04 29.28
C PHE A 126 28.74 4.90 29.29
N LEU A 127 29.27 5.26 28.12
CA LEU A 127 30.44 6.14 28.00
C LEU A 127 30.15 7.53 28.55
N PHE A 128 28.94 8.05 28.34
CA PHE A 128 28.52 9.33 28.91
C PHE A 128 28.49 9.29 30.45
N LEU A 129 27.90 8.26 31.04
CA LEU A 129 27.81 8.08 32.50
C LEU A 129 29.21 7.90 33.12
N LYS A 130 30.12 7.17 32.46
CA LYS A 130 31.49 6.96 32.93
C LYS A 130 32.34 8.23 32.84
N ASN A 131 32.23 8.97 31.75
CA ASN A 131 33.02 10.18 31.50
C ASN A 131 32.27 11.44 31.96
N HIS A 132 31.72 11.44 33.18
CA HIS A 132 30.94 12.52 33.80
C HIS A 132 31.76 13.83 34.04
N SER A 133 32.54 14.27 33.06
CA SER A 133 33.41 15.43 33.09
C SER A 133 32.68 16.67 32.55
N LYS A 134 32.38 17.61 33.47
CA LYS A 134 32.27 19.09 33.41
C LYS A 134 31.78 19.86 32.16
N ASN A 135 31.47 19.23 31.02
CA ASN A 135 31.13 19.92 29.76
C ASN A 135 29.71 19.63 29.25
N SER A 136 28.79 19.23 30.12
CA SER A 136 27.40 18.91 29.79
C SER A 136 26.51 20.15 29.51
N LYS A 137 27.03 21.17 28.82
CA LYS A 137 26.20 22.29 28.32
C LYS A 137 25.54 21.99 26.97
N ASN A 138 25.66 20.77 26.45
CA ASN A 138 25.14 20.43 25.14
C ASN A 138 23.74 19.81 25.24
N ASN A 139 22.72 20.67 25.29
CA ASN A 139 21.30 20.28 25.23
C ASN A 139 20.89 19.61 23.91
N LEU A 140 21.83 19.35 23.00
CA LEU A 140 21.63 18.69 21.71
C LEU A 140 20.91 17.33 21.79
N ARG A 141 21.01 16.61 22.92
CA ARG A 141 20.27 15.37 23.17
C ARG A 141 18.77 15.60 23.14
N PHE A 142 18.32 16.47 24.04
CA PHE A 142 16.90 16.82 24.17
C PHE A 142 16.41 17.56 22.94
N THR A 143 17.20 18.49 22.41
CA THR A 143 16.86 19.20 21.16
C THR A 143 16.71 18.23 20.00
N GLY A 144 17.65 17.29 19.82
CA GLY A 144 17.60 16.28 18.76
C GLY A 144 16.40 15.34 18.91
N LEU A 145 16.10 14.87 20.11
CA LEU A 145 14.92 14.04 20.38
C LEU A 145 13.62 14.80 20.10
N ILE A 146 13.50 16.06 20.52
CA ILE A 146 12.31 16.87 20.26
C ILE A 146 12.16 17.11 18.75
N TRP A 147 13.24 17.43 18.04
CA TRP A 147 13.20 17.66 16.60
C TRP A 147 12.94 16.38 15.80
N PHE A 148 13.26 15.21 16.34
CA PHE A 148 12.86 13.93 15.80
C PHE A 148 11.37 13.64 16.03
N LEU A 149 10.91 13.74 17.29
CA LEU A 149 9.58 13.31 17.71
C LEU A 149 8.47 14.27 17.30
N LEU A 150 8.69 15.59 17.37
CA LEU A 150 7.63 16.57 17.18
C LEU A 150 7.00 16.54 15.77
N PRO A 151 7.77 16.42 14.67
CA PRO A 151 7.22 16.17 13.33
C PRO A 151 6.35 14.90 13.26
N ILE A 152 6.81 13.82 13.90
CA ILE A 152 6.13 12.52 13.88
C ILE A 152 4.81 12.58 14.64
N ILE A 153 4.84 13.07 15.88
CA ILE A 153 3.66 13.19 16.75
C ILE A 153 2.64 14.13 16.12
N THR A 154 3.07 15.28 15.60
CA THR A 154 2.17 16.24 14.97
C THR A 154 1.52 15.65 13.72
N GLY A 155 2.31 15.01 12.85
CA GLY A 155 1.79 14.36 11.65
C GLY A 155 0.83 13.21 11.96
N PHE A 156 1.09 12.44 13.02
CA PHE A 156 0.22 11.37 13.51
C PHE A 156 -1.10 11.90 14.05
N VAL A 157 -1.06 12.85 15.00
CA VAL A 157 -2.26 13.46 15.58
C VAL A 157 -3.10 14.13 14.49
N TYR A 158 -2.46 14.91 13.61
CA TYR A 158 -3.16 15.55 12.49
C TYR A 158 -3.85 14.52 11.58
N SER A 159 -3.15 13.44 11.22
CA SER A 159 -3.70 12.41 10.33
C SER A 159 -4.78 11.52 10.97
N MET A 160 -4.83 11.47 12.31
CA MET A 160 -5.90 10.79 13.04
C MET A 160 -7.18 11.64 13.12
N LEU A 161 -7.01 12.92 13.44
CA LEU A 161 -8.10 13.88 13.67
C LEU A 161 -8.66 14.45 12.35
N GLY A 162 -7.81 14.66 11.35
CA GLY A 162 -8.16 15.24 10.06
C GLY A 162 -8.00 14.26 8.89
N LYS A 163 -7.73 14.82 7.70
CA LYS A 163 -7.38 14.01 6.53
C LYS A 163 -5.91 13.55 6.63
N PRO A 164 -5.60 12.29 6.30
CA PRO A 164 -4.25 11.76 6.44
C PRO A 164 -3.22 12.47 5.55
N VAL A 165 -2.04 12.73 6.13
CA VAL A 165 -0.86 13.28 5.42
C VAL A 165 0.42 12.52 5.74
N LEU A 166 0.38 11.59 6.71
CA LEU A 166 1.54 10.95 7.27
C LEU A 166 2.02 9.77 6.41
N GLN A 167 3.25 9.88 5.91
CA GLN A 167 3.94 8.82 5.18
C GLN A 167 5.35 8.63 5.75
N TYR A 168 5.88 7.41 5.70
CA TYR A 168 7.22 7.11 6.22
C TYR A 168 8.32 7.94 5.54
N SER A 169 8.27 8.05 4.21
CA SER A 169 9.23 8.82 3.42
C SER A 169 9.20 10.32 3.74
N ALA A 170 8.02 10.89 4.05
CA ALA A 170 7.88 12.30 4.39
C ALA A 170 8.54 12.66 5.74
N LEU A 171 8.72 11.68 6.64
CA LEU A 171 9.38 11.88 7.93
C LEU A 171 10.90 11.70 7.88
N ILE A 172 11.48 11.29 6.74
CA ILE A 172 12.94 11.08 6.60
C ILE A 172 13.75 12.33 7.00
N PHE A 173 13.14 13.50 6.90
CA PHE A 173 13.75 14.78 7.25
C PHE A 173 14.04 14.97 8.75
N SER A 174 13.32 14.25 9.63
CA SER A 174 13.55 14.32 11.07
C SER A 174 14.51 13.23 11.57
N VAL A 175 14.73 12.16 10.80
CA VAL A 175 15.61 11.02 11.15
C VAL A 175 17.04 11.43 11.52
N PRO A 176 17.71 12.39 10.84
CA PRO A 176 19.04 12.78 11.26
C PRO A 176 19.12 13.31 12.70
N PHE A 177 18.00 13.80 13.26
CA PHE A 177 17.95 14.27 14.65
C PHE A 177 17.92 13.13 15.67
N LEU A 178 17.39 11.96 15.30
CA LEU A 178 17.53 10.73 16.08
C LEU A 178 19.00 10.32 16.17
N PHE A 179 19.72 10.35 15.05
CA PHE A 179 21.15 10.06 15.03
C PHE A 179 21.94 11.13 15.79
N LEU A 180 21.63 12.41 15.64
CA LEU A 180 22.27 13.49 16.40
C LEU A 180 22.08 13.31 17.91
N ALA A 181 20.87 12.97 18.36
CA ALA A 181 20.61 12.66 19.76
C ALA A 181 21.43 11.46 20.25
N THR A 182 21.50 10.38 19.47
CA THR A 182 22.26 9.16 19.80
C THR A 182 23.76 9.43 19.91
N PHE A 183 24.35 10.07 18.90
CA PHE A 183 25.78 10.35 18.88
C PHE A 183 26.20 11.44 19.88
N SER A 184 25.28 12.28 20.34
CA SER A 184 25.58 13.27 21.38
C SER A 184 25.86 12.67 22.77
N PHE A 185 25.67 11.35 22.96
CA PHE A 185 26.16 10.62 24.13
C PHE A 185 27.65 10.24 24.03
N PHE A 186 28.21 10.20 22.82
CA PHE A 186 29.61 9.83 22.63
C PHE A 186 30.54 11.02 22.91
N PRO A 187 31.71 10.79 23.53
CA PRO A 187 32.77 11.79 23.56
C PRO A 187 33.36 11.99 22.16
N LEU A 188 34.17 13.03 21.98
CA LEU A 188 35.00 13.17 20.77
C LEU A 188 35.90 11.93 20.63
N LEU A 189 35.64 11.15 19.59
CA LEU A 189 36.37 9.92 19.29
C LEU A 189 37.59 10.20 18.42
N LYS A 190 38.62 9.35 18.55
CA LYS A 190 39.79 9.36 17.67
C LYS A 190 39.36 8.99 16.24
N LEU A 191 40.06 9.54 15.24
CA LEU A 191 39.78 9.29 13.82
C LEU A 191 39.68 7.79 13.49
N ARG A 192 40.59 6.96 14.02
CA ARG A 192 40.57 5.50 13.81
C ARG A 192 39.29 4.86 14.33
N THR A 193 38.86 5.21 15.54
CA THR A 193 37.62 4.69 16.14
C THR A 193 36.39 5.13 15.35
N ASN A 194 36.34 6.40 14.94
CA ASN A 194 35.28 6.90 14.05
C ASN A 194 35.25 6.15 12.72
N ALA A 195 36.40 5.93 12.09
CA ALA A 195 36.48 5.21 10.82
C ALA A 195 35.97 3.77 10.96
N VAL A 196 36.31 3.08 12.06
CA VAL A 196 35.80 1.73 12.35
C VAL A 196 34.29 1.74 12.54
N LEU A 197 33.74 2.69 13.31
CA LEU A 197 32.28 2.78 13.52
C LEU A 197 31.54 3.07 12.20
N VAL A 198 32.05 3.98 11.37
CA VAL A 198 31.48 4.29 10.05
C VAL A 198 31.54 3.07 9.14
N PHE A 199 32.66 2.35 9.14
CA PHE A 199 32.80 1.10 8.39
C PHE A 199 31.78 0.05 8.84
N LEU A 200 31.60 -0.16 10.14
CA LEU A 200 30.59 -1.07 10.67
C LEU A 200 29.18 -0.66 10.26
N ILE A 201 28.83 0.63 10.35
CA ILE A 201 27.54 1.14 9.87
C ILE A 201 27.33 0.74 8.41
N PHE A 202 28.32 0.97 7.54
CA PHE A 202 28.22 0.58 6.12
C PHE A 202 28.10 -0.94 5.91
N CYS A 203 28.81 -1.75 6.69
CA CYS A 203 28.72 -3.21 6.63
C CYS A 203 27.32 -3.74 6.95
N PHE A 204 26.52 -3.04 7.77
CA PHE A 204 25.13 -3.43 8.03
C PHE A 204 24.15 -2.75 7.08
N THR A 205 24.33 -1.46 6.77
CA THR A 205 23.35 -0.71 5.97
C THR A 205 23.37 -1.10 4.49
N ILE A 206 24.54 -1.33 3.90
CA ILE A 206 24.65 -1.66 2.46
C ILE A 206 24.00 -3.01 2.17
N PRO A 207 24.32 -4.12 2.87
CA PRO A 207 23.68 -5.41 2.59
C PRO A 207 22.19 -5.40 2.89
N SER A 208 21.77 -4.73 3.97
CA SER A 208 20.35 -4.58 4.30
C SER A 208 19.59 -3.89 3.16
N LEU A 209 20.12 -2.78 2.63
CA LEU A 209 19.47 -2.05 1.53
C LEU A 209 19.52 -2.79 0.18
N VAL A 210 20.67 -3.37 -0.16
CA VAL A 210 20.92 -3.97 -1.49
C VAL A 210 20.34 -5.38 -1.60
N PHE A 211 20.58 -6.23 -0.61
CA PHE A 211 20.18 -7.64 -0.66
C PHE A 211 18.89 -7.89 0.11
N GLY A 212 18.75 -7.32 1.31
CA GLY A 212 17.54 -7.46 2.12
C GLY A 212 16.35 -6.78 1.46
N ARG A 213 16.44 -5.47 1.26
CA ARG A 213 15.36 -4.66 0.67
C ARG A 213 15.28 -4.72 -0.85
N GLN A 214 16.32 -5.22 -1.52
CA GLN A 214 16.43 -5.21 -2.99
C GLN A 214 16.08 -3.84 -3.57
N TYR A 215 16.50 -2.76 -2.88
CA TYR A 215 15.96 -1.41 -3.12
C TYR A 215 16.13 -0.98 -4.58
N TYR A 216 17.29 -1.23 -5.17
CA TYR A 216 17.59 -0.87 -6.56
C TYR A 216 16.75 -1.66 -7.57
N LYS A 217 16.34 -2.88 -7.23
CA LYS A 217 15.46 -3.68 -8.08
C LYS A 217 14.05 -3.12 -8.11
N PHE A 218 13.50 -2.70 -6.98
CA PHE A 218 12.11 -2.24 -6.89
C PHE A 218 11.95 -0.75 -7.17
N PHE A 219 12.84 0.09 -6.67
CA PHE A 219 12.74 1.55 -6.83
C PHE A 219 12.87 2.00 -8.28
N TYR A 220 13.77 1.39 -9.04
CA TYR A 220 14.02 1.76 -10.44
C TYR A 220 13.08 1.06 -11.43
N ASN A 221 12.34 0.02 -11.01
CA ASN A 221 11.32 -0.64 -11.81
C ASN A 221 9.93 -0.23 -11.34
N GLN A 222 9.61 1.05 -11.55
CA GLN A 222 8.32 1.62 -11.19
C GLN A 222 7.17 1.00 -11.99
N GLY A 223 5.98 0.96 -11.38
CA GLY A 223 4.79 0.32 -11.95
C GLY A 223 4.46 0.74 -13.37
N TYR A 224 4.42 2.05 -13.67
CA TYR A 224 4.10 2.54 -15.01
C TYR A 224 5.14 2.14 -16.07
N ASP A 225 6.43 2.14 -15.73
CA ASP A 225 7.49 1.72 -16.65
C ASP A 225 7.37 0.22 -16.99
N ALA A 226 7.12 -0.60 -15.97
CA ALA A 226 6.94 -2.03 -16.12
C ALA A 226 5.68 -2.37 -16.93
N ILE A 227 4.55 -1.71 -16.64
CA ILE A 227 3.31 -1.87 -17.40
C ILE A 227 3.53 -1.49 -18.87
N ALA A 228 4.17 -0.34 -19.15
CA ALA A 228 4.43 0.10 -20.51
C ALA A 228 5.27 -0.93 -21.28
N LYS A 229 6.38 -1.42 -20.69
CA LYS A 229 7.21 -2.49 -21.27
C LYS A 229 6.40 -3.76 -21.56
N ASN A 230 5.59 -4.20 -20.59
CA ASN A 230 4.76 -5.41 -20.73
C ASN A 230 3.71 -5.26 -21.84
N GLN A 231 3.08 -4.08 -21.95
CA GLN A 231 2.10 -3.79 -22.99
C GLN A 231 2.74 -3.74 -24.38
N ILE A 232 3.90 -3.09 -24.53
CA ILE A 232 4.65 -3.07 -25.80
C ILE A 232 5.01 -4.50 -26.21
N ALA A 233 5.62 -5.26 -25.30
CA ALA A 233 6.00 -6.65 -25.56
C ALA A 233 4.78 -7.54 -25.90
N LEU A 234 3.61 -7.27 -25.30
CA LEU A 234 2.37 -7.97 -25.65
C LEU A 234 1.93 -7.65 -27.08
N LEU A 235 1.86 -6.37 -27.44
CA LEU A 235 1.48 -5.92 -28.78
C LEU A 235 2.38 -6.53 -29.86
N ASP A 236 3.68 -6.53 -29.63
CA ASP A 236 4.68 -7.11 -30.54
C ASP A 236 4.50 -8.63 -30.72
N SER A 237 4.15 -9.33 -29.63
CA SER A 237 4.01 -10.78 -29.61
C SER A 237 2.70 -11.29 -30.22
N VAL A 238 1.56 -10.66 -29.90
CA VAL A 238 0.23 -11.16 -30.27
C VAL A 238 -0.12 -10.80 -31.72
N LYS A 239 0.40 -9.68 -32.25
CA LYS A 239 0.14 -9.19 -33.62
C LYS A 239 -1.35 -9.17 -34.03
N GLN A 240 -2.25 -9.12 -33.05
CA GLN A 240 -3.70 -8.99 -33.19
C GLN A 240 -4.17 -7.81 -32.32
N PRO A 241 -5.37 -7.26 -32.56
CA PRO A 241 -5.92 -6.21 -31.71
C PRO A 241 -6.02 -6.65 -30.24
N VAL A 242 -5.45 -5.85 -29.34
CA VAL A 242 -5.50 -6.05 -27.89
C VAL A 242 -6.16 -4.85 -27.24
N SER A 243 -7.13 -5.08 -26.35
CA SER A 243 -7.66 -4.02 -25.48
C SER A 243 -6.74 -3.82 -24.29
N LEU A 244 -6.06 -2.68 -24.21
CA LEU A 244 -5.17 -2.34 -23.11
C LEU A 244 -5.90 -1.42 -22.13
N LEU A 245 -6.03 -1.86 -20.88
CA LEU A 245 -6.68 -1.11 -19.81
C LEU A 245 -5.71 -0.92 -18.64
N ILE A 246 -5.64 0.29 -18.10
CA ILE A 246 -4.82 0.62 -16.93
C ILE A 246 -5.70 1.34 -15.91
N ASN A 247 -5.75 0.84 -14.68
CA ASN A 247 -6.21 1.60 -13.53
C ASN A 247 -5.05 2.37 -12.92
N GLY A 248 -5.04 3.69 -13.07
CA GLY A 248 -3.95 4.54 -12.61
C GLY A 248 -4.37 6.01 -12.60
N TYR A 249 -3.65 6.80 -11.82
CA TYR A 249 -4.06 8.16 -11.46
C TYR A 249 -3.89 9.20 -12.59
N GLU A 250 -2.90 9.08 -13.49
CA GLU A 250 -2.60 10.15 -14.46
C GLU A 250 -2.22 9.64 -15.87
N PRO A 251 -2.81 10.16 -16.96
CA PRO A 251 -2.54 9.69 -18.32
C PRO A 251 -1.20 10.22 -18.84
N PHE A 252 -0.69 11.28 -18.20
CA PHE A 252 0.62 11.86 -18.46
C PHE A 252 1.75 10.81 -18.39
N TYR A 253 1.70 9.89 -17.43
CA TYR A 253 2.73 8.86 -17.28
C TYR A 253 2.81 7.94 -18.50
N LEU A 254 1.67 7.52 -19.04
CA LEU A 254 1.68 6.66 -20.22
C LEU A 254 2.16 7.39 -21.47
N LYS A 255 1.80 8.68 -21.61
CA LYS A 255 2.32 9.53 -22.69
C LYS A 255 3.84 9.64 -22.62
N TYR A 256 4.38 9.83 -21.42
CA TYR A 256 5.83 9.83 -21.20
C TYR A 256 6.48 8.52 -21.66
N TYR A 257 5.92 7.35 -21.29
CA TYR A 257 6.50 6.06 -21.69
C TYR A 257 6.33 5.73 -23.18
N THR A 258 5.26 6.20 -23.80
CA THR A 258 5.10 6.14 -25.26
C THR A 258 6.24 6.88 -25.98
N LEU A 259 6.62 8.06 -25.48
CA LEU A 259 7.74 8.84 -26.02
C LEU A 259 9.09 8.18 -25.70
N LYS A 260 9.30 7.74 -24.46
CA LYS A 260 10.55 7.12 -23.99
C LYS A 260 10.90 5.86 -24.80
N TYR A 261 9.91 5.04 -25.11
CA TYR A 261 10.11 3.79 -25.85
C TYR A 261 9.88 3.89 -27.35
N HIS A 262 9.55 5.07 -27.86
CA HIS A 262 9.21 5.29 -29.27
C HIS A 262 8.14 4.31 -29.79
N HIS A 263 7.21 3.89 -28.91
CA HIS A 263 6.20 2.89 -29.23
C HIS A 263 4.83 3.38 -28.74
N LYS A 264 3.85 3.46 -29.65
CA LYS A 264 2.49 3.89 -29.32
C LYS A 264 1.82 2.85 -28.43
N ILE A 265 1.25 3.29 -27.31
CA ILE A 265 0.46 2.44 -26.41
C ILE A 265 -1.00 2.92 -26.45
N PRO A 266 -1.87 2.31 -27.27
CA PRO A 266 -3.27 2.71 -27.42
C PRO A 266 -4.11 2.17 -26.24
N CYS A 267 -3.89 2.74 -25.05
CA CYS A 267 -4.56 2.32 -23.82
C CYS A 267 -5.74 3.22 -23.47
N ASN A 268 -6.83 2.61 -23.03
CA ASN A 268 -7.95 3.31 -22.40
C ASN A 268 -7.63 3.47 -20.92
N LEU A 269 -7.03 4.61 -20.56
CA LEU A 269 -6.87 5.06 -19.18
C LEU A 269 -8.27 5.41 -18.61
N TYR A 270 -8.51 5.09 -17.34
CA TYR A 270 -9.71 5.50 -16.54
C TYR A 270 -10.99 4.65 -16.61
N VAL A 271 -10.96 3.47 -17.20
CA VAL A 271 -12.21 2.71 -17.35
C VAL A 271 -12.77 2.22 -16.01
N PHE A 272 -11.98 2.05 -14.95
CA PHE A 272 -12.41 1.26 -13.78
C PHE A 272 -12.94 2.07 -12.60
N ASP A 273 -12.25 3.13 -12.15
CA ASP A 273 -12.65 3.85 -10.93
C ASP A 273 -14.02 4.55 -11.04
N MET A 274 -14.51 4.79 -12.27
CA MET A 274 -15.83 5.38 -12.51
C MET A 274 -16.93 4.33 -12.76
N LEU A 275 -16.60 3.06 -12.97
CA LEU A 275 -17.57 2.02 -13.30
C LEU A 275 -17.78 1.10 -12.10
N ASN A 276 -19.04 0.92 -11.72
CA ASN A 276 -19.41 -0.20 -10.86
C ASN A 276 -19.26 -1.54 -11.61
N ASN A 277 -19.38 -2.67 -10.90
CA ASN A 277 -19.19 -4.01 -11.47
C ASN A 277 -20.03 -4.24 -12.75
N ILE A 278 -21.28 -3.76 -12.79
CA ILE A 278 -22.17 -3.88 -13.96
C ILE A 278 -21.66 -3.03 -15.13
N GLY A 279 -21.31 -1.77 -14.88
CA GLY A 279 -20.78 -0.86 -15.89
C GLY A 279 -19.48 -1.40 -16.49
N PHE A 280 -18.60 -1.94 -15.63
CA PHE A 280 -17.37 -2.56 -16.06
C PHE A 280 -17.61 -3.81 -16.91
N ARG A 281 -18.51 -4.71 -16.48
CA ARG A 281 -18.89 -5.88 -17.28
C ARG A 281 -19.44 -5.49 -18.66
N ASN A 282 -20.34 -4.52 -18.71
CA ASN A 282 -20.92 -4.04 -19.97
C ASN A 282 -19.86 -3.43 -20.90
N TYR A 283 -18.87 -2.73 -20.33
CA TYR A 283 -17.73 -2.23 -21.10
C TYR A 283 -16.92 -3.39 -21.70
N ILE A 284 -16.60 -4.42 -20.91
CA ILE A 284 -15.84 -5.60 -21.34
C ILE A 284 -16.57 -6.38 -22.44
N LEU A 285 -17.88 -6.58 -22.30
CA LEU A 285 -18.74 -7.25 -23.28
C LEU A 285 -18.71 -6.57 -24.66
N ASN A 286 -18.57 -5.25 -24.71
CA ASN A 286 -18.54 -4.48 -25.95
C ASN A 286 -17.16 -4.43 -26.62
N LEU A 287 -16.12 -5.03 -26.01
CA LEU A 287 -14.78 -5.07 -26.60
C LEU A 287 -14.74 -6.04 -27.79
N LYS A 288 -14.32 -5.52 -28.94
CA LYS A 288 -14.20 -6.26 -30.21
C LYS A 288 -12.83 -6.93 -30.40
N THR A 289 -12.10 -7.17 -29.31
CA THR A 289 -10.77 -7.80 -29.33
C THR A 289 -10.83 -9.21 -28.76
N ASP A 290 -9.88 -10.04 -29.19
CA ASP A 290 -9.70 -11.41 -28.66
C ASP A 290 -8.80 -11.45 -27.43
N TYR A 291 -8.01 -10.39 -27.20
CA TYR A 291 -7.16 -10.23 -26.05
C TYR A 291 -7.49 -8.97 -25.27
N ILE A 292 -7.31 -9.06 -23.97
CA ILE A 292 -7.40 -7.94 -23.05
C ILE A 292 -6.23 -7.99 -22.08
N ALA A 293 -5.62 -6.83 -21.83
CA ALA A 293 -4.60 -6.67 -20.81
C ALA A 293 -5.07 -5.64 -19.78
N ILE A 294 -5.12 -6.04 -18.52
CA ILE A 294 -5.59 -5.23 -17.39
C ILE A 294 -4.42 -4.99 -16.45
N ALA A 295 -4.04 -3.73 -16.28
CA ALA A 295 -3.03 -3.30 -15.33
C ALA A 295 -3.64 -2.47 -14.22
N HIS A 296 -3.01 -2.47 -13.05
CA HIS A 296 -3.22 -1.42 -12.06
C HIS A 296 -1.91 -0.90 -11.48
N VAL A 297 -1.94 0.37 -11.08
CA VAL A 297 -0.91 1.00 -10.27
C VAL A 297 -1.55 1.43 -8.95
N GLY A 298 -1.22 0.74 -7.86
CA GLY A 298 -1.85 0.95 -6.55
C GLY A 298 -2.94 -0.07 -6.21
N VAL A 299 -4.11 0.39 -5.76
CA VAL A 299 -5.21 -0.49 -5.32
C VAL A 299 -6.26 -0.55 -6.43
N MET A 300 -6.67 -1.75 -6.84
CA MET A 300 -7.73 -1.98 -7.83
C MET A 300 -8.88 -2.77 -7.17
N PRO A 301 -10.14 -2.57 -7.58
CA PRO A 301 -11.21 -3.51 -7.28
C PRO A 301 -10.86 -4.89 -7.85
N LEU A 302 -10.44 -5.82 -7.01
CA LEU A 302 -9.89 -7.13 -7.40
C LEU A 302 -10.88 -7.95 -8.23
N GLN A 303 -12.18 -7.74 -8.01
CA GLN A 303 -13.28 -8.37 -8.73
C GLN A 303 -13.25 -8.08 -10.24
N ASN A 304 -12.59 -7.01 -10.69
CA ASN A 304 -12.48 -6.70 -12.11
C ASN A 304 -11.69 -7.79 -12.87
N TYR A 305 -10.75 -8.48 -12.23
CA TYR A 305 -10.08 -9.62 -12.84
C TYR A 305 -11.04 -10.79 -13.06
N ASP A 306 -11.92 -11.07 -12.09
CA ASP A 306 -12.92 -12.14 -12.21
C ASP A 306 -13.97 -11.82 -13.27
N ILE A 307 -14.45 -10.56 -13.30
CA ILE A 307 -15.40 -10.09 -14.33
C ILE A 307 -14.77 -10.20 -15.71
N ALA A 308 -13.51 -9.76 -15.87
CA ALA A 308 -12.82 -9.84 -17.15
C ALA A 308 -12.61 -11.29 -17.60
N GLN A 309 -12.22 -12.19 -16.68
CA GLN A 309 -12.03 -13.60 -17.00
C GLN A 309 -13.35 -14.29 -17.38
N THR A 310 -14.51 -13.80 -16.90
CA THR A 310 -15.81 -14.36 -17.31
C THR A 310 -16.04 -14.20 -18.82
N GLU A 311 -15.62 -13.06 -19.40
CA GLU A 311 -15.81 -12.76 -20.83
C GLU A 311 -14.56 -13.11 -21.68
N PHE A 312 -13.38 -13.22 -21.06
CA PHE A 312 -12.11 -13.66 -21.64
C PHE A 312 -11.58 -14.86 -20.84
N PRO A 313 -12.09 -16.09 -21.08
CA PRO A 313 -11.93 -17.23 -20.18
C PRO A 313 -10.49 -17.73 -20.02
N TYR A 314 -9.62 -17.50 -20.99
CA TYR A 314 -8.29 -18.08 -21.00
C TYR A 314 -7.25 -17.11 -20.43
N PHE A 315 -6.65 -17.46 -19.29
CA PHE A 315 -5.49 -16.73 -18.77
C PHE A 315 -4.29 -16.96 -19.69
N VAL A 316 -3.60 -15.88 -20.05
CA VAL A 316 -2.43 -15.93 -20.93
C VAL A 316 -1.15 -15.82 -20.11
N LYS A 317 -1.02 -14.73 -19.35
CA LYS A 317 0.14 -14.45 -18.50
C LYS A 317 -0.15 -13.31 -17.53
N ARG A 318 0.76 -13.15 -16.57
CA ARG A 318 0.77 -12.02 -15.64
C ARG A 318 2.18 -11.50 -15.41
N SER A 319 2.26 -10.27 -14.92
CA SER A 319 3.48 -9.64 -14.43
C SER A 319 3.15 -8.84 -13.17
N VAL A 320 4.00 -8.95 -12.15
CA VAL A 320 3.79 -8.31 -10.85
C VAL A 320 5.08 -7.65 -10.37
N GLY A 321 4.97 -6.59 -9.59
CA GLY A 321 6.12 -5.94 -8.97
C GLY A 321 5.72 -4.83 -8.01
N PHE A 322 6.66 -3.94 -7.70
CA PHE A 322 6.42 -2.86 -6.75
C PHE A 322 5.36 -1.88 -7.26
N GLY A 323 4.24 -1.82 -6.54
CA GLY A 323 3.13 -0.93 -6.83
C GLY A 323 2.32 -1.26 -8.09
N TYR A 324 2.47 -2.45 -8.71
CA TYR A 324 1.67 -2.83 -9.87
C TYR A 324 1.41 -4.33 -10.00
N GLU A 325 0.31 -4.65 -10.68
CA GLU A 325 0.02 -5.97 -11.23
C GLU A 325 -0.56 -5.80 -12.64
N TRP A 326 -0.29 -6.77 -13.51
CA TRP A 326 -0.70 -6.77 -14.90
C TRP A 326 -1.09 -8.17 -15.34
N TYR A 327 -2.30 -8.30 -15.89
CA TYR A 327 -2.91 -9.55 -16.28
C TYR A 327 -3.31 -9.51 -17.75
N VAL A 328 -3.19 -10.65 -18.42
CA VAL A 328 -3.62 -10.82 -19.81
C VAL A 328 -4.56 -12.00 -19.90
N PHE A 329 -5.71 -11.77 -20.52
CA PHE A 329 -6.73 -12.78 -20.80
C PHE A 329 -7.04 -12.82 -22.29
N SER A 330 -7.58 -13.95 -22.74
CA SER A 330 -7.94 -14.20 -24.14
C SER A 330 -9.28 -14.92 -24.27
N LYS A 331 -9.95 -14.69 -25.40
CA LYS A 331 -11.05 -15.53 -25.91
C LYS A 331 -10.55 -16.76 -26.66
N ILE A 332 -9.29 -16.77 -27.06
CA ILE A 332 -8.65 -17.87 -27.77
C ILE A 332 -8.06 -18.85 -26.74
N PRO A 333 -8.35 -20.16 -26.84
CA PRO A 333 -7.80 -21.17 -25.94
C PRO A 333 -6.28 -21.08 -25.80
N GLN A 334 -5.79 -21.08 -24.54
CA GLN A 334 -4.37 -21.05 -24.21
C GLN A 334 -3.95 -22.35 -23.52
N LYS A 335 -2.69 -22.74 -23.69
CA LYS A 335 -2.08 -23.84 -22.93
C LYS A 335 -1.83 -23.38 -21.49
N ASN A 336 -2.25 -24.16 -20.49
CA ASN A 336 -2.16 -23.82 -19.06
C ASN A 336 -2.86 -22.48 -18.73
N SER A 337 -4.14 -22.39 -19.11
CA SER A 337 -4.96 -21.17 -19.05
C SER A 337 -5.60 -20.86 -17.69
N SER A 338 -5.14 -21.49 -16.60
CA SER A 338 -5.61 -21.18 -15.26
C SER A 338 -4.66 -20.23 -14.54
N ARG A 339 -5.20 -19.17 -13.95
CA ARG A 339 -4.47 -18.31 -13.00
C ARG A 339 -4.44 -18.89 -11.58
N PHE A 340 -5.24 -19.93 -11.34
CA PHE A 340 -5.43 -20.53 -10.02
C PHE A 340 -4.57 -21.78 -9.90
N TYR A 341 -3.87 -21.89 -8.76
CA TYR A 341 -3.09 -23.09 -8.47
C TYR A 341 -3.93 -24.15 -7.74
N LEU A 342 -5.10 -23.76 -7.23
CA LEU A 342 -6.04 -24.64 -6.57
C LEU A 342 -7.46 -24.12 -6.75
N GLU A 343 -8.40 -25.04 -6.93
CA GLU A 343 -9.81 -24.77 -7.15
C GLU A 343 -10.67 -25.86 -6.52
N SER A 344 -11.73 -25.47 -5.83
CA SER A 344 -12.78 -26.37 -5.34
C SER A 344 -14.11 -25.88 -5.89
N ASN A 345 -14.82 -26.77 -6.59
CA ASN A 345 -16.08 -26.48 -7.27
C ASN A 345 -17.19 -27.34 -6.69
N ASN A 346 -18.35 -26.73 -6.48
CA ASN A 346 -19.58 -27.40 -6.13
C ASN A 346 -20.67 -27.04 -7.15
N TYR A 347 -20.98 -28.02 -7.98
CA TYR A 347 -22.04 -28.00 -8.99
C TYR A 347 -23.38 -28.51 -8.45
N PHE A 348 -23.44 -28.90 -7.17
CA PHE A 348 -24.60 -29.50 -6.50
C PHE A 348 -25.14 -30.82 -7.09
N ASP A 349 -24.55 -31.34 -8.18
CA ASP A 349 -24.94 -32.63 -8.78
C ASP A 349 -24.50 -33.85 -7.95
N LYS A 350 -23.47 -33.71 -7.11
CA LYS A 350 -22.89 -34.80 -6.30
C LYS A 350 -22.49 -34.31 -4.91
N PRO A 351 -22.65 -35.15 -3.87
CA PRO A 351 -22.13 -34.84 -2.54
C PRO A 351 -20.60 -34.72 -2.59
N LEU A 352 -20.07 -33.65 -1.98
CA LEU A 352 -18.63 -33.41 -1.83
C LEU A 352 -18.30 -33.35 -0.34
N ASN A 353 -17.30 -34.13 0.09
CA ASN A 353 -16.98 -34.30 1.52
C ASN A 353 -16.62 -32.99 2.26
N ASP A 354 -16.03 -32.03 1.55
CA ASP A 354 -15.55 -30.78 2.16
C ASP A 354 -16.61 -29.65 2.16
N TRP A 355 -17.73 -29.84 1.44
CA TRP A 355 -18.76 -28.80 1.27
C TRP A 355 -19.97 -29.08 2.18
N SER A 356 -20.44 -28.05 2.88
CA SER A 356 -21.64 -28.11 3.70
C SER A 356 -22.84 -27.51 2.95
N PHE A 357 -23.88 -28.31 2.70
CA PHE A 357 -25.16 -27.84 2.15
C PHE A 357 -26.31 -28.82 2.44
N SER A 358 -27.54 -28.32 2.44
CA SER A 358 -28.76 -29.14 2.58
C SER A 358 -29.07 -29.85 1.27
N HIS A 359 -29.07 -31.19 1.28
CA HIS A 359 -29.43 -32.00 0.11
C HIS A 359 -30.93 -31.90 -0.25
N ALA A 360 -31.77 -31.58 0.73
CA ALA A 360 -33.21 -31.36 0.51
C ALA A 360 -33.49 -30.11 -0.35
N ASN A 361 -32.49 -29.24 -0.50
CA ASN A 361 -32.61 -27.97 -1.21
C ASN A 361 -32.11 -28.08 -2.67
N ILE A 362 -31.75 -29.28 -3.12
CA ILE A 362 -31.33 -29.51 -4.51
C ILE A 362 -32.59 -29.62 -5.39
N CYS A 363 -32.61 -28.88 -6.50
CA CYS A 363 -33.66 -28.95 -7.50
C CYS A 363 -33.09 -28.87 -8.92
N LYS A 364 -33.92 -29.15 -9.95
CA LYS A 364 -33.49 -28.99 -11.34
C LYS A 364 -33.34 -27.53 -11.73
N SER A 365 -32.28 -27.23 -12.49
CA SER A 365 -32.03 -25.88 -13.00
C SER A 365 -33.15 -25.43 -13.95
N PRO A 366 -33.64 -24.17 -13.83
CA PRO A 366 -34.75 -23.66 -14.62
C PRO A 366 -34.40 -23.47 -16.10
N THR A 367 -33.10 -23.45 -16.44
CA THR A 367 -32.61 -23.26 -17.81
C THR A 367 -32.14 -24.55 -18.47
N ASP A 368 -31.85 -25.59 -17.68
CA ASP A 368 -31.38 -26.88 -18.16
C ASP A 368 -31.81 -27.98 -17.17
N SER A 369 -32.79 -28.79 -17.52
CA SER A 369 -33.32 -29.85 -16.65
C SER A 369 -32.32 -30.98 -16.37
N THR A 370 -31.18 -31.02 -17.06
CA THR A 370 -30.14 -32.05 -16.85
C THR A 370 -29.24 -31.74 -15.66
N ASN A 371 -29.08 -30.46 -15.30
CA ASN A 371 -28.23 -30.01 -14.19
C ASN A 371 -29.03 -29.77 -12.91
N ASP A 372 -28.41 -30.07 -11.77
CA ASP A 372 -28.94 -29.73 -10.47
C ASP A 372 -28.48 -28.33 -10.03
N CYS A 373 -29.26 -27.69 -9.16
CA CYS A 373 -28.91 -26.42 -8.55
C CYS A 373 -29.43 -26.36 -7.12
N TYR A 374 -28.87 -25.48 -6.31
CA TYR A 374 -29.29 -25.30 -4.92
C TYR A 374 -30.35 -24.19 -4.82
N LYS A 375 -31.47 -24.48 -4.18
CA LYS A 375 -32.56 -23.53 -3.94
C LYS A 375 -32.67 -23.17 -2.47
N PHE A 376 -32.52 -21.89 -2.15
CA PHE A 376 -32.97 -21.39 -0.86
C PHE A 376 -34.50 -21.50 -0.75
N ASN A 377 -34.97 -22.04 0.36
CA ASN A 377 -36.37 -21.97 0.75
C ASN A 377 -36.68 -20.61 1.38
N GLU A 378 -37.96 -20.27 1.43
CA GLU A 378 -38.41 -19.06 2.11
C GLU A 378 -38.08 -19.13 3.61
N GLY A 379 -37.54 -18.05 4.17
CA GLY A 379 -37.10 -18.00 5.57
C GLY A 379 -35.66 -18.47 5.81
N GLU A 380 -35.02 -19.18 4.87
CA GLU A 380 -33.64 -19.66 5.02
C GLU A 380 -32.62 -18.54 4.85
N GLU A 381 -31.69 -18.44 5.79
CA GLU A 381 -30.69 -17.38 5.86
C GLU A 381 -29.28 -17.83 5.44
N TRP A 382 -28.87 -19.03 5.83
CA TRP A 382 -27.51 -19.53 5.62
C TRP A 382 -27.51 -20.66 4.60
N GLY A 383 -26.66 -20.53 3.58
CA GLY A 383 -26.60 -21.45 2.46
C GLY A 383 -25.37 -22.36 2.47
N PRO A 384 -25.04 -22.91 1.29
CA PRO A 384 -23.87 -23.73 1.08
C PRO A 384 -22.59 -23.04 1.51
N GLY A 385 -21.56 -23.81 1.87
CA GLY A 385 -20.25 -23.28 2.22
C GLY A 385 -19.12 -24.29 2.20
N LEU A 386 -17.89 -23.77 2.32
CA LEU A 386 -16.65 -24.51 2.41
C LEU A 386 -15.81 -23.91 3.55
N LYS A 387 -15.44 -24.74 4.53
CA LYS A 387 -14.53 -24.38 5.63
C LYS A 387 -13.24 -25.17 5.52
N GLY A 388 -12.11 -24.51 5.78
CA GLY A 388 -10.82 -25.18 5.75
C GLY A 388 -9.69 -24.37 6.39
N LEU A 389 -8.57 -25.04 6.62
CA LEU A 389 -7.34 -24.44 7.14
C LEU A 389 -6.51 -23.91 5.96
N LEU A 390 -6.14 -22.63 5.94
CA LEU A 390 -5.38 -22.03 4.83
C LEU A 390 -4.04 -22.76 4.57
N GLN A 391 -3.37 -23.22 5.63
CA GLN A 391 -2.11 -23.95 5.54
C GLN A 391 -2.26 -25.28 4.77
N LYS A 392 -3.41 -25.97 4.88
CA LYS A 392 -3.69 -27.21 4.13
C LYS A 392 -3.70 -26.98 2.61
N TYR A 393 -3.94 -25.75 2.19
CA TYR A 393 -4.03 -25.34 0.79
C TYR A 393 -2.77 -24.61 0.29
N ASN A 394 -1.66 -24.66 1.03
CA ASN A 394 -0.40 -23.98 0.70
C ASN A 394 -0.60 -22.48 0.35
N CYS A 395 -1.59 -21.85 1.02
CA CYS A 395 -1.94 -20.46 0.85
C CYS A 395 -1.06 -19.59 1.73
N CYS A 396 -0.37 -18.61 1.12
CA CYS A 396 0.52 -17.68 1.82
C CYS A 396 -0.18 -16.35 2.12
N SER A 397 0.39 -15.54 3.01
CA SER A 397 -0.13 -14.21 3.38
C SER A 397 -0.24 -13.23 2.21
N HIS A 398 0.43 -13.51 1.09
CA HIS A 398 0.38 -12.67 -0.10
C HIS A 398 -0.67 -13.10 -1.11
N ASP A 399 -1.23 -14.30 -0.96
CA ASP A 399 -2.11 -14.92 -1.96
C ASP A 399 -3.51 -14.30 -1.98
N PHE A 400 -4.25 -14.61 -3.03
CA PHE A 400 -5.65 -14.24 -3.19
C PHE A 400 -6.56 -15.43 -2.98
N ILE A 401 -7.71 -15.16 -2.35
CA ILE A 401 -8.85 -16.07 -2.31
C ILE A 401 -9.94 -15.46 -3.20
N ASN A 402 -10.31 -16.16 -4.26
CA ASN A 402 -11.33 -15.77 -5.20
C ASN A 402 -12.52 -16.72 -5.05
N ILE A 403 -13.70 -16.17 -4.83
CA ILE A 403 -14.92 -16.91 -4.58
C ILE A 403 -15.97 -16.44 -5.56
N SER A 404 -16.65 -17.36 -6.21
CA SER A 404 -17.73 -17.04 -7.13
C SER A 404 -18.87 -18.03 -7.00
N ALA A 405 -20.08 -17.56 -7.23
CA ALA A 405 -21.25 -18.41 -7.37
C ALA A 405 -22.15 -17.85 -8.45
N LYS A 406 -22.77 -18.73 -9.24
CA LYS A 406 -23.89 -18.33 -10.08
C LYS A 406 -25.12 -18.20 -9.21
N PHE A 407 -25.91 -17.18 -9.47
CA PHE A 407 -27.20 -16.97 -8.85
C PHE A 407 -28.26 -16.70 -9.92
N TYR A 408 -29.48 -17.15 -9.65
CA TYR A 408 -30.65 -16.91 -10.47
C TYR A 408 -31.77 -16.36 -9.60
N SER A 409 -32.36 -15.27 -10.07
CA SER A 409 -33.42 -14.56 -9.35
C SER A 409 -34.59 -14.27 -10.28
N GLU A 410 -35.74 -14.85 -9.94
CA GLU A 410 -36.99 -14.68 -10.65
C GLU A 410 -37.59 -13.29 -10.38
N ASN A 411 -37.94 -12.57 -11.45
CA ASN A 411 -38.78 -11.35 -11.47
C ASN A 411 -38.25 -10.07 -10.78
N CYS A 412 -37.46 -10.16 -9.71
CA CYS A 412 -36.92 -9.02 -8.97
C CYS A 412 -35.47 -9.20 -8.54
N LYS A 413 -34.86 -8.12 -8.02
CA LYS A 413 -33.48 -8.10 -7.54
C LYS A 413 -33.44 -8.62 -6.10
N LYS A 414 -33.09 -9.90 -5.92
CA LYS A 414 -32.88 -10.52 -4.59
C LYS A 414 -31.41 -10.42 -4.18
N ASP A 415 -31.16 -10.52 -2.88
CA ASP A 415 -29.83 -10.32 -2.30
C ASP A 415 -29.30 -11.58 -1.63
N ALA A 416 -28.38 -12.23 -2.33
CA ALA A 416 -27.44 -13.19 -1.75
C ALA A 416 -26.07 -12.54 -1.65
N VAL A 417 -25.42 -12.68 -0.49
CA VAL A 417 -24.06 -12.17 -0.25
C VAL A 417 -23.12 -13.37 -0.21
N ILE A 418 -22.11 -13.38 -1.09
CA ILE A 418 -20.96 -14.29 -0.90
C ILE A 418 -20.15 -13.75 0.26
N VAL A 419 -19.89 -14.57 1.26
CA VAL A 419 -19.13 -14.19 2.44
C VAL A 419 -17.84 -15.00 2.52
N LEU A 420 -16.73 -14.34 2.84
CA LEU A 420 -15.51 -14.95 3.36
C LEU A 420 -15.30 -14.50 4.80
N THR A 421 -15.17 -15.46 5.69
CA THR A 421 -14.71 -15.22 7.06
C THR A 421 -13.35 -15.86 7.28
N LEU A 422 -12.47 -15.14 7.97
CA LEU A 422 -11.20 -15.63 8.46
C LEU A 422 -11.24 -15.65 9.97
N THR A 423 -10.85 -16.77 10.56
CA THR A 423 -10.87 -16.99 12.02
C THR A 423 -9.55 -17.60 12.47
N ASP A 424 -9.20 -17.35 13.73
CA ASP A 424 -8.09 -18.05 14.37
C ASP A 424 -8.50 -19.45 14.82
N LYS A 425 -7.58 -20.17 15.45
CA LYS A 425 -7.83 -21.52 15.99
C LYS A 425 -8.88 -21.60 17.10
N ASN A 426 -9.25 -20.47 17.70
CA ASN A 426 -10.25 -20.38 18.77
C ASN A 426 -11.60 -19.87 18.22
N ASP A 427 -11.80 -19.92 16.89
CA ASP A 427 -12.95 -19.36 16.16
C ASP A 427 -13.14 -17.84 16.40
N SER A 428 -12.10 -17.11 16.83
CA SER A 428 -12.16 -15.65 16.95
C SER A 428 -12.05 -15.01 15.56
N LEU A 429 -12.97 -14.08 15.25
CA LEU A 429 -13.04 -13.43 13.95
C LEU A 429 -11.82 -12.53 13.71
N ILE A 430 -11.07 -12.83 12.64
CA ILE A 430 -9.97 -12.00 12.13
C ILE A 430 -10.51 -11.01 11.10
N SER A 431 -11.33 -11.49 10.16
CA SER A 431 -11.90 -10.67 9.09
C SER A 431 -13.22 -11.24 8.58
N TRP A 432 -14.16 -10.36 8.25
CA TRP A 432 -15.42 -10.68 7.56
C TRP A 432 -15.50 -9.81 6.32
N ILE A 433 -15.67 -10.43 5.16
CA ILE A 433 -15.73 -9.73 3.87
C ILE A 433 -16.88 -10.33 3.08
N GLY A 434 -17.71 -9.48 2.47
CA GLY A 434 -18.83 -9.92 1.65
C GLY A 434 -18.94 -9.18 0.34
N ALA A 435 -19.50 -9.84 -0.67
CA ALA A 435 -19.91 -9.23 -1.94
C ALA A 435 -21.38 -9.52 -2.20
N SER A 436 -22.18 -8.47 -2.40
CA SER A 436 -23.62 -8.60 -2.66
C SER A 436 -23.87 -8.91 -4.13
N SER A 437 -24.69 -9.92 -4.40
CA SER A 437 -25.20 -10.22 -5.75
C SER A 437 -25.98 -9.05 -6.36
N LYS A 438 -26.48 -8.10 -5.56
CA LYS A 438 -27.08 -6.86 -6.06
C LYS A 438 -26.12 -6.05 -6.92
N ASP A 439 -24.83 -6.11 -6.65
CA ASP A 439 -23.82 -5.36 -7.40
C ASP A 439 -23.51 -6.01 -8.75
N PHE A 440 -24.00 -7.23 -9.00
CA PHE A 440 -23.78 -8.00 -10.22
C PHE A 440 -25.07 -8.27 -11.01
N TYR A 441 -26.24 -7.92 -10.44
CA TYR A 441 -27.54 -8.11 -11.08
C TYR A 441 -27.76 -7.15 -12.26
N ASN A 442 -27.70 -7.67 -13.48
CA ASN A 442 -27.93 -6.98 -14.74
C ASN A 442 -29.14 -7.48 -15.54
N ALA A 443 -29.71 -8.66 -15.24
CA ALA A 443 -30.83 -9.21 -15.99
C ALA A 443 -31.80 -10.05 -15.13
N LYS A 444 -33.08 -10.03 -15.53
CA LYS A 444 -34.13 -10.90 -14.98
C LYS A 444 -34.05 -12.29 -15.61
N ASN A 445 -34.39 -13.32 -14.84
CA ASN A 445 -34.58 -14.69 -15.31
C ASN A 445 -33.35 -15.26 -16.07
N LYS A 446 -32.14 -14.87 -15.64
CA LYS A 446 -30.86 -15.32 -16.19
C LYS A 446 -29.88 -15.62 -15.07
N TRP A 447 -29.07 -16.66 -15.28
CA TRP A 447 -27.92 -16.95 -14.43
C TRP A 447 -26.88 -15.84 -14.54
N GLN A 448 -26.40 -15.39 -13.39
CA GLN A 448 -25.43 -14.31 -13.25
C GLN A 448 -24.40 -14.71 -12.21
N THR A 449 -23.18 -14.20 -12.33
CA THR A 449 -22.10 -14.57 -11.41
C THR A 449 -21.82 -13.41 -10.47
N VAL A 450 -21.85 -13.68 -9.17
CA VAL A 450 -21.30 -12.80 -8.14
C VAL A 450 -19.87 -13.24 -7.84
N ASN A 451 -18.95 -12.28 -7.73
CA ASN A 451 -17.52 -12.52 -7.48
C ASN A 451 -17.06 -11.79 -6.23
N LEU A 452 -16.26 -12.47 -5.41
CA LEU A 452 -15.55 -11.91 -4.26
C LEU A 452 -14.07 -12.29 -4.38
N ALA A 453 -13.21 -11.29 -4.56
CA ALA A 453 -11.76 -11.47 -4.56
C ALA A 453 -11.15 -10.76 -3.35
N VAL A 454 -10.30 -11.47 -2.61
CA VAL A 454 -9.68 -10.98 -1.37
C VAL A 454 -8.17 -11.18 -1.45
N ARG A 455 -7.41 -10.09 -1.29
CA ARG A 455 -5.95 -10.11 -1.15
C ARG A 455 -5.58 -10.28 0.33
N LEU A 456 -4.88 -11.34 0.67
CA LEU A 456 -4.52 -11.62 2.07
C LEU A 456 -3.50 -10.62 2.64
N THR A 457 -2.67 -9.99 1.81
CA THR A 457 -1.69 -8.97 2.25
C THR A 457 -2.34 -7.78 2.96
N GLU A 458 -3.61 -7.53 2.66
CA GLU A 458 -4.37 -6.41 3.23
C GLU A 458 -5.03 -6.78 4.58
N ILE A 459 -4.95 -8.06 4.97
CA ILE A 459 -5.49 -8.60 6.20
C ILE A 459 -4.35 -8.93 7.15
N LYS A 460 -4.43 -8.44 8.39
CA LYS A 460 -3.45 -8.79 9.42
C LYS A 460 -3.75 -10.20 9.95
N LEU A 461 -3.10 -11.18 9.36
CA LEU A 461 -3.11 -12.56 9.88
C LEU A 461 -2.23 -12.62 11.12
N SER A 462 -2.83 -12.85 12.29
CA SER A 462 -2.15 -12.82 13.60
C SER A 462 -1.57 -14.16 14.04
N THR A 463 -1.81 -15.23 13.28
CA THR A 463 -1.53 -16.61 13.70
C THR A 463 -1.14 -17.51 12.54
N ASP A 464 -0.33 -18.53 12.83
CA ASP A 464 0.05 -19.56 11.86
C ASP A 464 -1.04 -20.60 11.57
N SER A 465 -2.22 -20.46 12.15
CA SER A 465 -3.37 -21.34 11.91
C SER A 465 -4.61 -20.48 11.68
N VAL A 466 -4.92 -20.25 10.41
CA VAL A 466 -6.04 -19.40 9.99
C VAL A 466 -7.02 -20.27 9.24
N TYR A 467 -8.26 -20.28 9.72
CA TYR A 467 -9.35 -20.99 9.09
C TYR A 467 -10.14 -20.00 8.23
N PHE A 468 -10.37 -20.37 6.98
CA PHE A 468 -11.36 -19.70 6.16
C PHE A 468 -12.68 -20.45 6.23
N ASN A 469 -13.77 -19.70 6.18
CA ASN A 469 -15.11 -20.23 5.97
C ASN A 469 -15.82 -19.32 4.97
N THR A 470 -16.15 -19.87 3.82
CA THR A 470 -16.94 -19.20 2.79
C THR A 470 -18.32 -19.79 2.72
N TYR A 471 -19.34 -18.95 2.57
CA TYR A 471 -20.72 -19.37 2.48
C TYR A 471 -21.58 -18.29 1.80
N ILE A 472 -22.81 -18.66 1.45
CA ILE A 472 -23.80 -17.71 0.93
C ILE A 472 -24.76 -17.28 2.04
N TRP A 473 -24.89 -15.97 2.24
CA TRP A 473 -25.88 -15.38 3.15
C TRP A 473 -27.06 -14.81 2.35
N ASN A 474 -28.24 -15.41 2.52
CA ASN A 474 -29.49 -14.95 1.95
C ASN A 474 -30.12 -13.86 2.83
N VAL A 475 -29.63 -12.62 2.68
CA VAL A 475 -30.04 -11.46 3.49
C VAL A 475 -31.56 -11.26 3.46
N GLY A 476 -32.17 -11.47 2.30
CA GLY A 476 -33.61 -11.29 2.10
C GLY A 476 -34.46 -12.45 2.64
N LYS A 477 -33.87 -13.59 3.00
CA LYS A 477 -34.58 -14.84 3.33
C LYS A 477 -35.60 -15.25 2.24
N THR A 478 -35.27 -14.90 0.99
CA THR A 478 -36.14 -15.12 -0.17
C THR A 478 -35.64 -16.29 -1.01
N PRO A 479 -36.50 -16.95 -1.80
CA PRO A 479 -36.04 -18.01 -2.70
C PRO A 479 -35.05 -17.49 -3.76
N ILE A 480 -33.84 -18.03 -3.76
CA ILE A 480 -32.77 -17.74 -4.72
C ILE A 480 -32.16 -19.07 -5.12
N LEU A 481 -31.89 -19.25 -6.42
CA LEU A 481 -31.18 -20.42 -6.92
C LEU A 481 -29.69 -20.11 -7.03
N LEU A 482 -28.86 -21.09 -6.71
CA LEU A 482 -27.41 -21.05 -6.77
C LEU A 482 -26.87 -22.21 -7.57
N ASP A 483 -25.77 -21.97 -8.27
CA ASP A 483 -25.03 -22.98 -9.01
C ASP A 483 -23.56 -22.57 -9.12
N ASP A 484 -22.68 -23.47 -9.60
CA ASP A 484 -21.25 -23.23 -9.83
C ASP A 484 -20.56 -22.51 -8.66
N PHE A 485 -20.74 -22.99 -7.42
CA PHE A 485 -20.10 -22.38 -6.27
C PHE A 485 -18.63 -22.81 -6.21
N CYS A 486 -17.74 -21.84 -6.36
CA CYS A 486 -16.33 -22.06 -6.60
C CYS A 486 -15.47 -21.26 -5.61
N VAL A 487 -14.44 -21.92 -5.07
CA VAL A 487 -13.39 -21.32 -4.22
C VAL A 487 -12.04 -21.59 -4.86
N ARG A 488 -11.33 -20.52 -5.17
CA ARG A 488 -10.09 -20.53 -5.96
C ARG A 488 -8.98 -19.80 -5.24
N PHE A 489 -7.79 -20.37 -5.29
CA PHE A 489 -6.59 -19.76 -4.74
C PHE A 489 -5.64 -19.36 -5.86
N GLU A 490 -5.17 -18.12 -5.77
CA GLU A 490 -4.27 -17.51 -6.74
C GLU A 490 -3.03 -16.99 -6.03
N LYS A 491 -1.85 -17.22 -6.62
CA LYS A 491 -0.60 -16.69 -6.06
C LYS A 491 -0.60 -15.17 -6.13
N GLY A 492 -0.32 -14.46 -5.06
CA GLY A 492 -0.36 -13.00 -5.12
C GLY A 492 0.96 -12.32 -5.45
N ASN A 493 0.99 -11.00 -5.29
CA ASN A 493 2.18 -10.18 -5.48
C ASN A 493 2.84 -9.89 -4.12
N PRO A 494 3.91 -10.63 -3.74
CA PRO A 494 4.61 -10.34 -2.49
C PRO A 494 5.28 -8.96 -2.53
N PHE A 495 5.56 -8.42 -3.72
CA PHE A 495 6.32 -7.20 -3.89
C PHE A 495 5.47 -5.94 -3.99
N ILE A 496 4.14 -6.04 -3.89
CA ILE A 496 3.23 -4.90 -4.08
C ILE A 496 3.59 -3.71 -3.19
N TYR A 497 4.10 -3.98 -1.98
CA TYR A 497 4.53 -3.00 -0.98
C TYR A 497 6.05 -3.05 -0.66
N ALA A 498 6.88 -3.63 -1.53
CA ALA A 498 8.29 -3.96 -1.25
C ALA A 498 9.19 -2.81 -0.77
N ILE A 499 8.84 -1.54 -0.97
CA ILE A 499 9.63 -0.40 -0.47
C ILE A 499 9.12 0.11 0.89
N ILE A 500 7.87 -0.18 1.22
CA ILE A 500 7.11 0.48 2.29
C ILE A 500 6.80 -0.49 3.45
N SER A 501 6.77 -1.80 3.20
CA SER A 501 6.56 -2.84 4.22
C SER A 501 7.61 -3.94 4.10
N ASP A 502 7.69 -4.79 5.12
CA ASP A 502 8.35 -6.09 4.97
C ASP A 502 7.62 -6.97 3.93
N PHE A 503 8.36 -7.82 3.21
CA PHE A 503 7.83 -8.59 2.07
C PHE A 503 8.51 -9.95 1.87
#